data_AF-A0A7J4KVS7-F1
#
_entry.id   AF-A0A7J4KVS7-F1
#
_cell.length_a   1.000
_cell.length_b   1.000
_cell.length_c   1.000
_cell.angle_alpha   90.00
_cell.angle_beta   90.00
_cell.angle_gamma   90.00
#
_symmetry.space_group_name_H-M   'P 1'
#
loop_
_entity.id
_entity.type
_entity.pdbx_description
1 polymer ?
#
loop_
_entity_poly.entity_id
_entity_poly.type
_entity_poly.pdbx_seq_one_letter_code
_entity_poly.pdbx_strand_id
1 'polypeptide(L)'
;MSKKNYNVQFSLGNEKKTAKAIAANAPVSLKYSTEIAREIKGKRLEWAVSFLQDIALKKRHLPLRRYIKEVPHRKGNAISHSKTGRYPKRCVLKWMELLKQAKANADYKGLNAESLMVIHAFASKGVGRTSHQTQGKISGKMRVRKAAHLEVIVREAT
;
A
#
# COMPACT_ATOMS: atom_id res chain seq x y z
N MET A 1 -19.29 -16.24 1.56
CA MET A 1 -18.19 -15.27 1.34
C MET A 1 -18.73 -13.85 1.49
N SER A 2 -18.15 -13.02 2.36
CA SER A 2 -18.57 -11.62 2.52
C SER A 2 -18.28 -10.81 1.25
N LYS A 3 -19.24 -10.00 0.78
CA LYS A 3 -19.06 -9.11 -0.38
C LYS A 3 -17.99 -8.06 -0.03
N LYS A 4 -16.82 -8.17 -0.65
CA LYS A 4 -15.73 -7.19 -0.53
C LYS A 4 -15.94 -6.10 -1.58
N ASN A 5 -16.42 -4.94 -1.15
CA ASN A 5 -16.54 -3.77 -2.01
C ASN A 5 -15.18 -3.10 -2.15
N TYR A 6 -14.81 -2.71 -3.37
CA TYR A 6 -13.57 -2.00 -3.69
C TYR A 6 -13.90 -0.56 -4.05
N ASN A 7 -13.05 0.39 -3.64
CA ASN A 7 -13.23 1.82 -3.86
C ASN A 7 -12.75 2.23 -5.26
N VAL A 8 -13.45 1.75 -6.30
CA VAL A 8 -13.11 2.01 -7.71
C VAL A 8 -14.19 2.85 -8.36
N GLN A 9 -13.80 3.96 -8.99
CA GLN A 9 -14.72 4.87 -9.68
C GLN A 9 -14.84 4.58 -11.19
N PHE A 10 -13.91 3.82 -11.77
CA PHE A 10 -13.92 3.47 -13.19
C PHE A 10 -14.44 2.04 -13.41
N SER A 11 -15.10 1.80 -14.55
CA SER A 11 -15.51 0.46 -14.95
C SER A 11 -14.27 -0.39 -15.23
N LEU A 12 -14.19 -1.60 -14.66
CA LEU A 12 -13.02 -2.47 -14.82
C LEU A 12 -12.83 -2.99 -16.27
N GLY A 13 -13.78 -2.71 -17.17
CA GLY A 13 -13.80 -3.15 -18.58
C GLY A 13 -13.97 -4.66 -18.71
N ASN A 14 -12.96 -5.42 -18.27
CA ASN A 14 -12.90 -6.88 -18.34
C ASN A 14 -12.61 -7.49 -16.97
N GLU A 15 -13.65 -7.76 -16.18
CA GLU A 15 -13.49 -8.40 -14.86
C GLU A 15 -12.79 -9.76 -14.94
N LYS A 16 -12.97 -10.49 -16.05
CA LYS A 16 -12.32 -11.77 -16.33
C LYS A 16 -10.79 -11.66 -16.35
N LYS A 17 -10.24 -10.54 -16.85
CA LYS A 17 -8.80 -10.28 -16.96
C LYS A 17 -8.21 -9.57 -15.75
N THR A 18 -8.93 -9.53 -14.63
CA THR A 18 -8.50 -8.82 -13.43
C THR A 18 -8.48 -9.72 -12.21
N ALA A 19 -7.52 -9.50 -11.32
CA ALA A 19 -7.50 -10.10 -9.99
C ALA A 19 -7.50 -9.02 -8.93
N LYS A 20 -8.23 -9.27 -7.83
CA LYS A 20 -8.46 -8.30 -6.76
C LYS A 20 -7.88 -8.87 -5.46
N ALA A 21 -7.29 -8.03 -4.62
CA ALA A 21 -6.82 -8.39 -3.30
C ALA A 21 -7.11 -7.27 -2.30
N ILE A 22 -7.46 -7.64 -1.08
CA ILE A 22 -7.75 -6.69 0.00
C ILE A 22 -7.15 -7.17 1.32
N ALA A 23 -6.45 -6.27 2.01
CA ALA A 23 -6.07 -6.45 3.40
C ALA A 23 -6.96 -5.53 4.25
N ALA A 24 -7.95 -6.11 4.91
CA ALA A 24 -8.86 -5.38 5.78
C ALA A 24 -8.21 -5.07 7.13
N ASN A 25 -8.36 -3.83 7.61
CA ASN A 25 -7.93 -3.35 8.93
C ASN A 25 -6.49 -3.73 9.33
N ALA A 26 -5.55 -3.62 8.39
CA ALA A 26 -4.14 -3.95 8.63
C ALA A 26 -3.49 -2.94 9.59
N PRO A 27 -2.61 -3.38 10.52
CA PRO A 27 -1.98 -2.53 11.53
C PRO A 27 -0.83 -1.68 10.96
N VAL A 28 -1.13 -0.87 9.95
CA VAL A 28 -0.17 -0.06 9.20
C VAL A 28 -0.58 1.42 9.20
N SER A 29 0.38 2.29 8.86
CA SER A 29 0.14 3.73 8.80
C SER A 29 -0.52 4.09 7.48
N LEU A 30 -1.74 4.64 7.54
CA LEU A 30 -2.46 5.13 6.36
C LEU A 30 -1.60 6.05 5.49
N LYS A 31 -0.91 7.03 6.11
CA LYS A 31 -0.08 8.03 5.39
C LYS A 31 1.00 7.40 4.51
N TYR A 32 1.65 6.33 4.98
CA TYR A 32 2.69 5.66 4.19
C TYR A 32 2.07 4.70 3.18
N SER A 33 0.99 4.03 3.54
CA SER A 33 0.26 3.18 2.61
C SER A 33 -0.32 3.95 1.42
N THR A 34 -0.78 5.19 1.62
CA THR A 34 -1.27 6.04 0.52
C THR A 34 -0.15 6.45 -0.45
N GLU A 35 1.05 6.71 0.06
CA GLU A 35 2.21 7.06 -0.79
C GLU A 35 2.73 5.81 -1.52
N ILE A 36 2.75 4.64 -0.85
CA ILE A 36 3.05 3.36 -1.51
C ILE A 36 2.04 3.08 -2.63
N ALA A 37 0.74 3.17 -2.34
CA ALA A 37 -0.33 2.95 -3.32
C ALA A 37 -0.16 3.86 -4.55
N ARG A 38 0.23 5.13 -4.33
CA ARG A 38 0.49 6.08 -5.41
C ARG A 38 1.66 5.65 -6.29
N GLU A 39 2.77 5.23 -5.70
CA GLU A 39 4.00 4.87 -6.45
C GLU A 39 3.85 3.57 -7.25
N ILE A 40 3.11 2.59 -6.72
CA ILE A 40 2.91 1.30 -7.40
C ILE A 40 1.80 1.33 -8.46
N LYS A 41 0.87 2.30 -8.39
CA LYS A 41 -0.23 2.40 -9.34
C LYS A 41 0.31 2.67 -10.75
N GLY A 42 -0.18 1.89 -11.73
CA GLY A 42 0.23 1.98 -13.14
C GLY A 42 1.56 1.30 -13.45
N LYS A 43 2.11 0.50 -12.53
CA LYS A 43 3.37 -0.22 -12.71
C LYS A 43 3.13 -1.73 -12.87
N ARG A 44 4.09 -2.43 -13.48
CA ARG A 44 4.11 -3.90 -13.51
C ARG A 44 4.20 -4.44 -12.08
N LEU A 45 3.53 -5.56 -11.82
CA LEU A 45 3.48 -6.16 -10.49
C LEU A 45 4.88 -6.53 -9.98
N GLU A 46 5.72 -7.08 -10.86
CA GLU A 46 7.11 -7.43 -10.55
C GLU A 46 7.95 -6.21 -10.13
N TRP A 47 7.84 -5.10 -10.88
CA TRP A 47 8.50 -3.85 -10.52
C TRP A 47 8.04 -3.35 -9.15
N ALA A 48 6.74 -3.43 -8.84
CA ALA A 48 6.21 -3.02 -7.56
C ALA A 48 6.76 -3.86 -6.40
N VAL A 49 6.90 -5.17 -6.59
CA VAL A 49 7.51 -6.07 -5.60
C VAL A 49 8.99 -5.72 -5.39
N SER A 50 9.76 -5.56 -6.47
CA SER A 50 11.18 -5.17 -6.39
C SER A 50 11.36 -3.81 -5.70
N PHE A 51 10.55 -2.82 -6.06
CA PHE A 51 10.59 -1.49 -5.46
C PHE A 51 10.34 -1.54 -3.95
N LEU A 52 9.35 -2.32 -3.51
CA LEU A 52 9.06 -2.52 -2.09
C LEU A 52 10.22 -3.25 -1.38
N GLN A 53 10.81 -4.26 -2.01
CA GLN A 53 11.96 -4.97 -1.47
C GLN A 53 13.17 -4.04 -1.29
N ASP A 54 13.45 -3.16 -2.25
CA ASP A 54 14.51 -2.16 -2.13
C ASP A 54 14.28 -1.18 -0.98
N ILE A 55 13.02 -0.80 -0.72
CA ILE A 55 12.67 0.03 0.45
C ILE A 55 12.88 -0.75 1.76
N ALA A 56 12.52 -2.03 1.80
CA ALA A 56 12.75 -2.88 2.97
C ALA A 56 14.25 -3.00 3.29
N LEU A 57 15.09 -3.08 2.27
CA LEU A 57 16.56 -3.11 2.35
C LEU A 57 17.20 -1.72 2.48
N LYS A 58 16.41 -0.65 2.53
CA LYS A 58 16.86 0.75 2.58
C LYS A 58 17.77 1.19 1.42
N LYS A 59 17.75 0.47 0.29
CA LYS A 59 18.46 0.84 -0.94
C LYS A 59 17.78 2.02 -1.63
N ARG A 60 16.44 2.03 -1.59
CA ARG A 60 15.60 3.06 -2.20
C ARG A 60 14.60 3.59 -1.19
N HIS A 61 14.40 4.91 -1.12
CA HIS A 61 13.43 5.48 -0.19
C HIS A 61 12.02 5.47 -0.80
N LEU A 62 10.99 5.43 0.05
CA LEU A 62 9.63 5.76 -0.36
C LEU A 62 9.55 7.28 -0.51
N PRO A 63 9.32 7.82 -1.73
CA PRO A 63 9.09 9.24 -1.90
C PRO A 63 7.79 9.65 -1.19
N LEU A 64 7.83 10.76 -0.48
CA LEU A 64 6.64 11.37 0.14
C LEU A 64 6.31 12.63 -0.64
N ARG A 65 5.04 12.79 -1.02
CA ARG A 65 4.56 13.97 -1.76
C ARG A 65 3.48 14.74 -1.01
N ARG A 66 2.56 14.05 -0.33
CA ARG A 66 1.51 14.67 0.49
C ARG A 66 1.98 14.87 1.93
N TYR A 67 2.64 13.88 2.52
CA TYR A 67 3.00 13.88 3.94
C TYR A 67 4.47 14.26 4.16
N ILE A 68 4.83 15.50 3.78
CA ILE A 68 6.22 15.98 3.70
C ILE A 68 6.70 16.84 4.88
N LYS A 69 5.78 17.30 5.76
CA LYS A 69 6.14 18.18 6.89
C LYS A 69 7.17 17.51 7.80
N GLU A 70 8.26 18.22 8.09
CA GLU A 70 9.36 17.77 8.98
C GLU A 70 9.96 16.41 8.56
N VAL A 71 10.03 16.16 7.25
CA VAL A 71 10.72 14.99 6.71
C VAL A 71 12.02 15.42 6.07
N PRO A 72 13.16 14.80 6.43
CA PRO A 72 14.44 15.14 5.84
C PRO A 72 14.52 14.72 4.37
N HIS A 73 15.29 15.48 3.60
CA HIS A 73 15.70 15.10 2.26
C HIS A 73 16.60 13.84 2.30
N ARG A 74 16.59 13.08 1.20
CA ARG A 74 17.41 11.89 1.00
C ARG A 74 18.49 12.18 -0.02
N LYS A 75 19.65 11.57 0.20
CA LYS A 75 20.79 11.61 -0.72
C LYS A 75 20.41 10.89 -2.02
N GLY A 76 20.94 11.40 -3.14
CA GLY A 76 20.75 10.83 -4.46
C GLY A 76 19.67 11.54 -5.29
N ASN A 77 19.31 10.91 -6.41
CA ASN A 77 18.34 11.46 -7.34
C ASN A 77 16.92 11.44 -6.75
N ALA A 78 16.13 12.43 -7.16
CA ALA A 78 14.73 12.50 -6.77
C ALA A 78 13.97 11.29 -7.33
N ILE A 79 13.13 10.66 -6.51
CA ILE A 79 12.24 9.58 -6.94
C ILE A 79 10.85 10.18 -7.11
N SER A 80 10.25 10.01 -8.29
CA SER A 80 8.95 10.61 -8.62
C SER A 80 8.89 12.12 -8.27
N HIS A 81 9.94 12.86 -8.61
CA HIS A 81 10.11 14.29 -8.33
C HIS A 81 10.12 14.68 -6.84
N SER A 82 10.32 13.71 -5.93
CA SER A 82 10.51 13.99 -4.50
C SER A 82 11.93 13.63 -4.07
N LYS A 83 12.61 14.57 -3.43
CA LYS A 83 13.86 14.32 -2.68
C LYS A 83 13.58 13.91 -1.23
N THR A 84 12.32 13.91 -0.81
CA THR A 84 11.91 13.68 0.58
C THR A 84 11.35 12.27 0.74
N GLY A 85 11.80 11.54 1.76
CA GLY A 85 11.37 10.14 1.89
C GLY A 85 11.66 9.45 3.21
N ARG A 86 11.04 8.29 3.40
CA ARG A 86 11.24 7.40 4.56
C ARG A 86 11.28 5.92 4.13
N TYR A 87 11.61 5.05 5.08
CA TYR A 87 11.68 3.60 4.90
C TYR A 87 10.68 2.88 5.82
N PRO A 88 9.37 2.90 5.53
CA PRO A 88 8.34 2.38 6.43
C PRO A 88 8.24 0.84 6.36
N LYS A 89 9.20 0.12 6.95
CA LYS A 89 9.34 -1.36 6.89
C LYS A 89 8.02 -2.11 7.13
N ARG A 90 7.27 -1.77 8.20
CA ARG A 90 5.98 -2.42 8.51
C ARG A 90 4.94 -2.29 7.40
N CYS A 91 4.86 -1.13 6.76
CA CYS A 91 3.91 -0.90 5.67
C CYS A 91 4.35 -1.68 4.42
N VAL A 92 5.64 -1.61 4.10
CA VAL A 92 6.23 -2.30 2.94
C VAL A 92 5.98 -3.81 2.99
N LEU A 93 6.28 -4.46 4.12
CA LEU A 93 6.05 -5.90 4.28
C LEU A 93 4.57 -6.26 4.08
N LYS A 94 3.65 -5.46 4.62
CA LYS A 94 2.21 -5.70 4.45
C LYS A 94 1.76 -5.52 2.99
N TRP A 95 2.32 -4.55 2.29
CA TRP A 95 2.04 -4.37 0.86
C TRP A 95 2.62 -5.50 0.01
N MET A 96 3.80 -6.02 0.33
CA MET A 96 4.37 -7.19 -0.34
C MET A 96 3.49 -8.44 -0.16
N GLU A 97 2.99 -8.69 1.05
CA GLU A 97 2.01 -9.76 1.31
C GLU A 97 0.75 -9.60 0.45
N LEU A 98 0.22 -8.37 0.35
CA LEU A 98 -0.98 -8.08 -0.44
C LEU A 98 -0.75 -8.30 -1.94
N LEU A 99 0.41 -7.88 -2.48
CA LEU A 99 0.77 -8.13 -3.88
C LEU A 99 0.97 -9.62 -4.17
N LYS A 100 1.54 -10.38 -3.22
CA LYS A 100 1.65 -11.84 -3.32
C LYS A 100 0.27 -12.50 -3.37
N GLN A 101 -0.68 -12.01 -2.57
CA GLN A 101 -2.08 -12.46 -2.63
C GLN A 101 -2.74 -12.09 -3.97
N ALA A 102 -2.49 -10.90 -4.49
CA ALA A 102 -3.01 -10.49 -5.80
C ALA A 102 -2.47 -11.38 -6.93
N LYS A 103 -1.17 -11.74 -6.88
CA LYS A 103 -0.53 -12.69 -7.81
C LYS A 103 -1.20 -14.06 -7.73
N ALA A 104 -1.31 -14.64 -6.54
CA ALA A 104 -1.94 -15.95 -6.35
C ALA A 104 -3.40 -15.97 -6.85
N ASN A 105 -4.15 -14.88 -6.66
CA ASN A 105 -5.51 -14.76 -7.19
C ASN A 105 -5.56 -14.63 -8.71
N ALA A 106 -4.54 -14.06 -9.34
CA ALA A 106 -4.41 -13.99 -10.80
C ALA A 106 -4.05 -15.35 -11.39
N ASP A 107 -3.11 -16.06 -10.76
CA ASP A 107 -2.70 -17.41 -11.12
C ASP A 107 -3.90 -18.38 -11.05
N TYR A 108 -4.71 -18.27 -9.98
CA TYR A 108 -5.96 -19.04 -9.84
C TYR A 108 -6.97 -18.76 -10.96
N LYS A 109 -6.96 -17.55 -11.53
CA LYS A 109 -7.80 -17.17 -12.67
C LYS A 109 -7.19 -17.55 -14.03
N GLY A 110 -5.99 -18.13 -14.06
CA GLY A 110 -5.28 -18.48 -15.30
C GLY A 110 -4.75 -17.26 -16.06
N LEU A 111 -4.54 -16.13 -15.39
CA LEU A 111 -3.93 -14.94 -16.00
C LEU A 111 -2.42 -15.10 -16.06
N ASN A 112 -1.77 -14.54 -17.09
CA ASN A 112 -0.32 -14.56 -17.16
C ASN A 112 0.30 -13.67 -16.06
N ALA A 113 1.01 -14.30 -15.13
CA ALA A 113 1.63 -13.66 -13.98
C ALA A 113 2.67 -12.58 -14.35
N GLU A 114 3.35 -12.73 -15.49
CA GLU A 114 4.44 -11.86 -15.93
C GLU A 114 3.94 -10.53 -16.49
N SER A 115 2.77 -10.54 -17.13
CA SER A 115 2.15 -9.36 -17.77
C SER A 115 1.22 -8.60 -16.82
N LEU A 116 1.17 -8.93 -15.53
CA LEU A 116 0.29 -8.25 -14.57
C LEU A 116 0.72 -6.80 -14.32
N MET A 117 -0.25 -5.89 -14.42
CA MET A 117 -0.11 -4.47 -14.11
C MET A 117 -1.06 -4.05 -13.00
N VAL A 118 -0.59 -3.22 -12.08
CA VAL A 118 -1.40 -2.65 -10.99
C VAL A 118 -2.25 -1.51 -11.55
N ILE A 119 -3.53 -1.76 -11.80
CA ILE A 119 -4.47 -0.74 -12.32
C ILE A 119 -5.07 0.11 -11.20
N HIS A 120 -5.24 -0.48 -10.02
CA HIS A 120 -5.79 0.19 -8.85
C HIS A 120 -4.99 -0.20 -7.63
N ALA A 121 -4.58 0.81 -6.87
CA ALA A 121 -4.02 0.65 -5.55
C ALA A 121 -4.59 1.77 -4.68
N PHE A 122 -5.13 1.42 -3.53
CA PHE A 122 -5.77 2.38 -2.63
C PHE A 122 -5.56 1.99 -1.17
N ALA A 123 -5.56 3.00 -0.31
CA ALA A 123 -5.50 2.83 1.12
C ALA A 123 -6.50 3.76 1.80
N SER A 124 -7.34 3.21 2.67
CA SER A 124 -8.36 3.94 3.43
C SER A 124 -8.17 3.73 4.93
N LYS A 125 -8.73 4.65 5.74
CA LYS A 125 -8.58 4.61 7.20
C LYS A 125 -9.31 3.39 7.76
N GLY A 126 -8.61 2.60 8.57
CA GLY A 126 -9.18 1.47 9.29
C GLY A 126 -9.66 1.83 10.70
N VAL A 127 -10.24 0.84 11.38
CA VAL A 127 -10.70 0.95 12.76
C VAL A 127 -9.51 0.72 13.70
N GLY A 128 -9.04 1.81 14.31
CA GLY A 128 -7.94 1.78 15.27
C GLY A 128 -8.41 1.44 16.68
N ARG A 129 -7.73 0.51 17.35
CA ARG A 129 -7.99 0.23 18.78
C ARG A 129 -7.47 1.37 19.64
N THR A 130 -8.26 1.78 20.64
CA THR A 130 -7.90 2.79 21.62
C THR A 130 -7.19 2.16 22.83
N SER A 131 -6.31 2.92 23.47
CA SER A 131 -5.69 2.58 24.75
C SER A 131 -5.35 3.86 25.50
N HIS A 132 -5.48 3.86 26.83
CA HIS A 132 -5.07 5.00 27.65
C HIS A 132 -3.58 4.89 27.99
N GLN A 133 -2.85 5.98 27.76
CA GLN A 133 -1.51 6.15 28.30
C GLN A 133 -1.63 6.99 29.57
N THR A 134 -1.18 6.45 30.71
CA THR A 134 -1.09 7.21 31.95
C THR A 134 -0.06 8.32 31.77
N GLN A 135 -0.48 9.57 31.98
CA GLN A 135 0.37 10.75 31.89
C GLN A 135 -0.03 11.74 32.97
N GLY A 136 0.23 11.44 34.24
CA GLY A 136 0.05 12.37 35.38
C GLY A 136 -1.34 13.01 35.56
N LYS A 137 -2.30 12.72 34.68
CA LYS A 137 -3.67 13.21 34.64
C LYS A 137 -4.58 12.02 34.92
N ILE A 138 -5.63 12.25 35.70
CA ILE A 138 -6.63 11.24 36.10
C ILE A 138 -7.25 10.57 34.86
N SER A 139 -7.51 11.30 33.77
CA SER A 139 -8.06 10.76 32.52
C SER A 139 -7.03 10.15 31.55
N GLY A 140 -5.73 10.37 31.80
CA GLY A 140 -4.64 9.97 30.89
C GLY A 140 -4.75 10.58 29.49
N LYS A 141 -3.96 10.07 28.54
CA LYS A 141 -4.01 10.42 27.12
C LYS A 141 -4.50 9.25 26.29
N MET A 142 -5.61 9.43 25.56
CA MET A 142 -6.10 8.42 24.64
C MET A 142 -5.14 8.26 23.44
N ARG A 143 -4.70 7.03 23.19
CA ARG A 143 -3.88 6.65 22.05
C ARG A 143 -4.71 5.78 21.12
N VAL A 144 -4.67 6.08 19.82
CA VAL A 144 -5.33 5.28 18.79
C VAL A 144 -4.26 4.55 17.99
N ARG A 145 -4.33 3.21 17.96
CA ARG A 145 -3.46 2.41 17.09
C ARG A 145 -3.81 2.66 15.65
N LYS A 146 -2.79 2.79 14.80
CA LYS A 146 -3.00 3.00 13.36
C LYS A 146 -3.46 1.71 12.70
N ALA A 147 -4.50 1.82 11.90
CA ALA A 147 -4.96 0.76 11.02
C ALA A 147 -5.43 1.34 9.68
N ALA A 148 -5.33 0.55 8.62
CA ALA A 148 -5.76 0.92 7.28
C ALA A 148 -6.32 -0.30 6.53
N HIS A 149 -7.32 -0.07 5.68
CA HIS A 149 -7.69 -1.03 4.64
C HIS A 149 -6.81 -0.76 3.42
N LEU A 150 -6.27 -1.83 2.83
CA LEU A 150 -5.43 -1.75 1.63
C LEU A 150 -6.10 -2.55 0.52
N GLU A 151 -6.18 -1.96 -0.67
CA GLU A 151 -6.86 -2.52 -1.81
C GLU A 151 -5.93 -2.50 -3.02
N VAL A 152 -5.88 -3.61 -3.75
CA VAL A 152 -5.15 -3.74 -5.02
C VAL A 152 -6.01 -4.46 -6.04
N ILE A 153 -6.01 -3.95 -7.26
CA ILE A 153 -6.51 -4.66 -8.44
C ILE A 153 -5.40 -4.68 -9.48
N VAL A 154 -5.11 -5.90 -9.94
CA VAL A 154 -4.20 -6.14 -11.05
C VAL A 154 -5.01 -6.55 -12.28
N ARG A 155 -4.48 -6.20 -13.44
CA ARG A 155 -5.01 -6.57 -14.75
C ARG A 155 -3.88 -7.14 -15.58
N GLU A 156 -4.17 -8.18 -16.35
CA GLU A 156 -3.28 -8.63 -17.41
C GLU A 156 -3.10 -7.52 -18.45
N ALA A 157 -1.86 -7.12 -18.72
CA ALA A 157 -1.58 -6.22 -19.82
C ALA A 157 -1.85 -6.97 -21.14
N THR A 158 -2.71 -6.38 -21.97
CA THR A 158 -2.93 -6.80 -23.35
C THR A 158 -1.70 -6.59 -24.20
#